data_AF-A0A5J5IQ80-F1
#
_entry.id   AF-A0A5J5IQ80-F1
#
_cell.length_a   1.000
_cell.length_b   1.000
_cell.length_c   1.000
_cell.angle_alpha   90.00
_cell.angle_beta   90.00
_cell.angle_gamma   90.00
#
_symmetry.space_group_name_H-M   'P 1'
#
loop_
_entity.id
_entity.type
_entity.pdbx_description
1 polymer ?
#
loop_
_entity_poly.entity_id
_entity_poly.type
_entity_poly.pdbx_seq_one_letter_code
_entity_poly.pdbx_strand_id
1 'polypeptide(L)'
;MTKYISLTALLILSFFSSLHAQVYEKRTVHAGESLPEVSYYLFPSFTAATVKFKNGGEMVSQMNFNMLICQMQFIDPHGDTLNVAKLADIDTIAFDSVSFFYNKGYYEIVAAANGIKLAVLRKASYEPVKIGALGIRNHSGAGVEDYSSFLFKSTQRN
;
A
#
# COMPACT_ATOMS: atom_id res chain seq x y z
N MET A 1 -20.15 -45.88 9.65
CA MET A 1 -19.94 -44.92 8.55
C MET A 1 -20.13 -43.46 8.97
N THR A 2 -21.18 -43.13 9.73
CA THR A 2 -21.46 -41.77 10.26
C THR A 2 -20.33 -41.12 11.09
N LYS A 3 -19.55 -41.91 11.84
CA LYS A 3 -18.41 -41.39 12.64
C LYS A 3 -17.26 -40.83 11.78
N TYR A 4 -17.00 -41.44 10.63
CA TYR A 4 -15.94 -40.98 9.72
C TYR A 4 -16.35 -39.74 8.94
N ILE A 5 -17.65 -39.62 8.60
CA ILE A 5 -18.22 -38.43 7.95
C ILE A 5 -18.12 -37.20 8.86
N SER A 6 -18.39 -37.38 10.16
CA SER A 6 -18.25 -36.31 11.15
C SER A 6 -16.79 -35.88 11.35
N LEU A 7 -15.85 -36.83 11.32
CA LEU A 7 -14.41 -36.53 11.41
C LEU A 7 -13.89 -35.79 10.17
N THR A 8 -14.32 -36.19 8.98
CA THR A 8 -13.97 -35.48 7.73
C THR A 8 -14.57 -34.09 7.67
N ALA A 9 -15.80 -33.90 8.17
CA ALA A 9 -16.42 -32.58 8.23
C ALA A 9 -15.68 -31.62 9.19
N LEU A 10 -15.23 -32.13 10.35
CA LEU A 10 -14.44 -31.35 11.30
C LEU A 10 -13.06 -30.96 10.73
N LEU A 11 -12.43 -31.86 9.97
CA LEU A 11 -11.15 -31.60 9.31
C LEU A 11 -11.28 -30.54 8.21
N ILE A 12 -12.37 -30.56 7.44
CA ILE A 12 -12.64 -29.55 6.40
C ILE A 12 -12.89 -28.18 7.04
N LEU A 13 -13.60 -28.12 8.17
CA LEU A 13 -13.92 -26.87 8.86
C LEU A 13 -12.68 -26.16 9.44
N SER A 14 -11.66 -26.91 9.88
CA SER A 14 -10.44 -26.32 10.44
C SER A 14 -9.55 -25.65 9.37
N PHE A 15 -9.60 -26.09 8.11
CA PHE A 15 -8.85 -25.48 7.00
C PHE A 15 -9.38 -24.11 6.56
N PHE A 16 -10.64 -23.78 6.84
CA PHE A 16 -11.24 -22.49 6.45
C PHE A 16 -11.00 -21.35 7.45
N SER A 17 -10.40 -21.62 8.61
CA SER A 17 -10.18 -20.62 9.69
C SER A 17 -9.13 -19.54 9.37
N SER A 18 -8.41 -19.66 8.26
CA SER A 18 -7.21 -18.84 7.98
C SER A 18 -7.48 -17.57 7.15
N LEU A 19 -8.74 -17.19 6.94
CA LEU A 19 -9.13 -16.01 6.17
C LEU A 19 -9.07 -14.72 7.01
N HIS A 20 -7.87 -14.33 7.45
CA HIS A 20 -7.61 -12.95 7.87
C HIS A 20 -7.27 -12.11 6.63
N ALA A 21 -8.32 -11.61 5.95
CA ALA A 21 -8.16 -11.04 4.60
C ALA A 21 -8.02 -9.51 4.52
N GLN A 22 -7.97 -8.75 5.62
CA GLN A 22 -7.69 -7.32 5.56
C GLN A 22 -6.81 -6.88 6.74
N VAL A 23 -5.53 -6.66 6.48
CA VAL A 23 -4.62 -6.01 7.43
C VAL A 23 -4.80 -4.50 7.26
N TYR A 24 -5.40 -3.86 8.26
CA TYR A 24 -5.48 -2.40 8.35
C TYR A 24 -4.62 -1.94 9.53
N GLU A 25 -3.54 -1.23 9.23
CA GLU A 25 -2.62 -0.73 10.26
C GLU A 25 -2.92 0.75 10.54
N LYS A 26 -3.37 1.06 11.76
CA LYS A 26 -3.56 2.43 12.24
C LYS A 26 -2.36 2.84 13.09
N ARG A 27 -1.66 3.90 12.68
CA ARG A 27 -0.63 4.55 13.50
C ARG A 27 -1.10 5.93 13.93
N THR A 28 -0.86 6.27 15.19
CA THR A 28 -1.15 7.59 15.75
C THR A 28 0.15 8.37 15.80
N VAL A 29 0.14 9.60 15.31
CA VAL A 29 1.28 10.51 15.35
C VAL A 29 0.91 11.66 16.28
N HIS A 30 1.71 11.89 17.30
CA HIS A 30 1.52 12.98 18.25
C HIS A 30 2.06 14.30 17.69
N ALA A 31 1.55 15.41 18.19
CA ALA A 31 2.06 16.73 17.82
C ALA A 31 3.54 16.84 18.23
N GLY A 32 4.39 17.22 17.27
CA GLY A 32 5.84 17.31 17.45
C GLY A 32 6.62 16.06 17.04
N GLU A 33 5.96 14.94 16.75
CA GLU A 33 6.60 13.76 16.15
C GLU A 33 6.81 13.93 14.64
N SER A 34 7.88 13.34 14.12
CA SER A 34 8.19 13.43 12.70
C SER A 34 7.39 12.37 11.91
N LEU A 35 6.73 12.79 10.81
CA LEU A 35 6.02 11.86 9.92
C LEU A 35 6.92 10.75 9.33
N PRO A 36 8.21 10.98 9.01
CA PRO A 36 9.09 9.93 8.53
C PRO A 36 9.29 8.77 9.51
N GLU A 37 9.23 9.01 10.82
CA GLU A 37 9.32 7.94 11.84
C GLU A 37 8.14 6.96 11.78
N VAL A 38 7.03 7.40 11.19
CA VAL A 38 5.80 6.61 11.03
C VAL A 38 5.65 6.08 9.61
N SER A 39 6.52 6.53 8.69
CA SER A 39 6.60 6.00 7.32
C SER A 39 7.21 4.62 7.36
N TYR A 40 6.47 3.63 6.87
CA TYR A 40 6.98 2.30 6.63
C TYR A 40 6.81 1.92 5.17
N TYR A 41 7.65 0.97 4.75
CA TYR A 41 7.66 0.45 3.40
C TYR A 41 6.93 -0.88 3.34
N LEU A 42 6.39 -1.21 2.17
CA LEU A 42 5.73 -2.50 1.94
C LEU A 42 6.70 -3.67 2.08
N PHE A 43 7.92 -3.52 1.55
CA PHE A 43 8.97 -4.54 1.67
C PHE A 43 9.97 -4.17 2.79
N PRO A 44 10.58 -5.17 3.46
CA PRO A 44 11.57 -4.93 4.52
C PRO A 44 12.79 -4.12 4.07
N SER A 45 13.13 -4.19 2.78
CA SER A 45 14.22 -3.43 2.15
C SER A 45 13.84 -3.07 0.72
N PHE A 46 14.52 -2.05 0.17
CA PHE A 46 14.48 -1.82 -1.28
C PHE A 46 14.94 -3.09 -2.00
N THR A 47 14.13 -3.54 -2.94
CA THR A 47 14.29 -4.83 -3.62
C THR A 47 14.30 -4.61 -5.12
N ALA A 48 15.02 -5.46 -5.86
CA ALA A 48 15.08 -5.35 -7.31
C ALA A 48 13.67 -5.47 -7.91
N ALA A 49 13.34 -4.51 -8.76
CA ALA A 49 12.08 -4.47 -9.51
C ALA A 49 12.37 -4.17 -10.98
N THR A 50 11.62 -4.83 -11.85
CA THR A 50 11.62 -4.56 -13.29
C THR A 50 10.52 -3.55 -13.60
N VAL A 51 10.89 -2.37 -14.07
CA VAL A 51 9.96 -1.35 -14.57
C VAL A 51 9.80 -1.57 -16.07
N LYS A 52 8.58 -1.91 -16.48
CA LYS A 52 8.19 -2.03 -17.88
C LYS A 52 7.54 -0.74 -18.35
N PHE A 53 8.02 -0.21 -19.45
CA PHE A 53 7.50 1.00 -20.07
C PHE A 53 6.51 0.65 -21.19
N LYS A 54 5.55 1.54 -21.43
CA LYS A 54 4.54 1.36 -22.49
C LYS A 54 5.13 1.33 -23.90
N ASN A 55 6.33 1.88 -24.08
CA ASN A 55 7.07 1.81 -25.35
C ASN A 55 7.78 0.46 -25.56
N GLY A 56 7.65 -0.50 -24.62
CA GLY A 56 8.29 -1.81 -24.66
C GLY A 56 9.69 -1.87 -24.05
N GLY A 57 10.24 -0.74 -23.59
CA GLY A 57 11.50 -0.72 -22.85
C GLY A 57 11.34 -1.31 -21.45
N GLU A 58 12.44 -1.82 -20.90
CA GLU A 58 12.50 -2.30 -19.51
C GLU A 58 13.75 -1.75 -18.81
N MET A 59 13.65 -1.53 -17.51
CA MET A 59 14.81 -1.24 -16.66
C MET A 59 14.68 -1.96 -15.32
N VAL A 60 15.81 -2.23 -14.67
CA VAL A 60 15.85 -2.80 -13.32
C VAL A 60 16.34 -1.73 -12.35
N SER A 61 15.67 -1.60 -11.20
CA SER A 61 16.05 -0.67 -10.13
C SER A 61 15.72 -1.23 -8.75
N GLN A 62 16.39 -0.75 -7.72
CA GLN A 62 16.06 -1.07 -6.33
C GLN A 62 14.88 -0.19 -5.91
N MET A 63 13.70 -0.80 -5.71
CA MET A 63 12.45 -0.08 -5.48
C MET A 63 11.74 -0.57 -4.23
N ASN A 64 10.85 0.27 -3.70
CA ASN A 64 9.93 -0.09 -2.63
C ASN A 64 8.69 0.81 -2.69
N PHE A 65 7.60 0.35 -2.08
CA PHE A 65 6.37 1.11 -1.98
C PHE A 65 6.26 1.77 -0.61
N ASN A 66 6.23 3.11 -0.58
CA ASN A 66 6.03 3.86 0.64
C ASN A 66 4.54 3.85 1.03
N MET A 67 4.20 3.23 2.15
CA MET A 67 2.82 3.02 2.58
C MET A 67 2.16 4.30 3.11
N LEU A 68 2.95 5.26 3.61
CA LEU A 68 2.43 6.51 4.15
C LEU A 68 1.95 7.45 3.04
N ILE A 69 2.79 7.66 2.01
CA ILE A 69 2.46 8.55 0.88
C ILE A 69 1.87 7.82 -0.33
N CYS A 70 1.79 6.49 -0.25
CA CYS A 70 1.27 5.61 -1.31
C CYS A 70 1.97 5.83 -2.67
N GLN A 71 3.30 5.93 -2.65
CA GLN A 71 4.13 6.13 -3.85
C GLN A 71 5.16 5.01 -3.99
N MET A 72 5.48 4.65 -5.24
CA MET A 72 6.67 3.86 -5.53
C MET A 72 7.91 4.75 -5.46
N GLN A 73 8.92 4.28 -4.75
CA GLN A 73 10.21 4.93 -4.58
C GLN A 73 11.33 4.01 -5.06
N PHE A 74 12.44 4.61 -5.51
CA PHE A 74 13.65 3.90 -5.91
C PHE A 74 14.89 4.56 -5.32
N ILE A 75 15.97 3.79 -5.22
CA ILE A 75 17.29 4.30 -4.87
C ILE A 75 18.01 4.72 -6.15
N ASP A 76 18.44 5.96 -6.23
CA ASP A 76 19.20 6.48 -7.36
C ASP A 76 20.69 6.05 -7.30
N PRO A 77 21.50 6.33 -8.35
CA PRO A 77 22.92 6.01 -8.34
C PRO A 77 23.75 6.71 -7.25
N HIS A 78 23.24 7.80 -6.66
CA HIS A 78 23.87 8.54 -5.58
C HIS A 78 23.47 8.02 -4.19
N GLY A 79 22.48 7.12 -4.12
CA GLY A 79 21.96 6.54 -2.88
C GLY A 79 20.72 7.26 -2.34
N ASP A 80 20.18 8.23 -3.06
CA ASP A 80 19.00 8.99 -2.64
C ASP A 80 17.70 8.22 -2.92
N THR A 81 16.73 8.39 -2.03
CA THR A 81 15.38 7.82 -2.20
C THR A 81 14.51 8.80 -2.98
N LEU A 82 14.13 8.43 -4.20
CA LEU A 82 13.36 9.27 -5.11
C LEU A 82 12.01 8.64 -5.46
N ASN A 83 10.99 9.47 -5.66
CA ASN A 83 9.72 9.04 -6.22
C ASN A 83 9.86 8.78 -7.71
N VAL A 84 9.13 7.79 -8.22
CA VAL A 84 9.06 7.51 -9.65
C VAL A 84 8.43 8.69 -10.40
N ALA A 85 9.15 9.21 -11.38
CA ALA A 85 8.68 10.26 -12.28
C ALA A 85 7.95 9.67 -13.51
N LYS A 86 7.25 10.52 -14.26
CA LYS A 86 6.59 10.17 -15.55
C LYS A 86 5.76 8.88 -15.50
N LEU A 87 4.86 8.79 -14.51
CA LEU A 87 3.98 7.63 -14.29
C LEU A 87 3.14 7.23 -15.51
N ALA A 88 2.91 8.16 -16.45
CA ALA A 88 2.19 7.90 -17.70
C ALA A 88 2.96 6.97 -18.66
N ASP A 89 4.29 6.93 -18.57
CA ASP A 89 5.15 6.12 -19.45
C ASP A 89 5.31 4.69 -18.94
N ILE A 90 4.99 4.46 -17.66
CA ILE A 90 5.13 3.17 -17.00
C ILE A 90 3.89 2.34 -17.27
N ASP A 91 4.11 1.10 -17.70
CA ASP A 91 3.08 0.08 -17.83
C ASP A 91 2.91 -0.67 -16.51
N THR A 92 3.97 -1.34 -16.06
CA THR A 92 3.95 -2.22 -14.88
C THR A 92 5.29 -2.14 -14.15
N ILE A 93 5.26 -2.22 -12.81
CA ILE A 93 6.44 -2.40 -11.96
C ILE A 93 6.33 -3.78 -11.32
N ALA A 94 7.22 -4.70 -11.70
CA ALA A 94 7.19 -6.08 -11.26
C ALA A 94 8.34 -6.38 -10.28
N PHE A 95 7.97 -6.86 -9.10
CA PHE A 95 8.85 -7.54 -8.16
C PHE A 95 8.71 -9.06 -8.38
N ASP A 96 9.56 -9.87 -7.74
CA ASP A 96 9.56 -11.33 -7.89
C ASP A 96 8.20 -11.98 -7.61
N SER A 97 7.44 -11.47 -6.63
CA SER A 97 6.19 -12.06 -6.16
C SER A 97 4.94 -11.20 -6.40
N VAL A 98 5.11 -9.90 -6.63
CA VAL A 98 4.00 -8.94 -6.74
C VAL A 98 4.27 -7.94 -7.86
N SER A 99 3.20 -7.44 -8.46
CA SER A 99 3.31 -6.45 -9.54
C SER A 99 2.35 -5.29 -9.30
N PHE A 100 2.76 -4.10 -9.71
CA PHE A 100 2.01 -2.87 -9.55
C PHE A 100 1.77 -2.20 -10.90
N PHE A 101 0.64 -1.52 -11.03
CA PHE A 101 0.42 -0.57 -12.11
C PHE A 101 -0.14 0.74 -11.56
N TYR A 102 0.06 1.82 -12.30
CA TYR A 102 -0.42 3.14 -11.90
C TYR A 102 -1.66 3.53 -12.72
N ASN A 103 -2.74 3.89 -12.02
CA ASN A 103 -3.92 4.52 -12.59
C ASN A 103 -4.57 5.45 -11.56
N LYS A 104 -4.17 6.73 -11.52
CA LYS A 104 -4.62 7.70 -10.49
C LYS A 104 -4.35 7.20 -9.05
N GLY A 105 -3.33 6.36 -8.89
CA GLY A 105 -3.02 5.61 -7.69
C GLY A 105 -2.33 4.30 -8.05
N TYR A 106 -1.58 3.72 -7.11
CA TYR A 106 -0.92 2.43 -7.33
C TYR A 106 -1.83 1.28 -6.96
N TYR A 107 -2.00 0.37 -7.92
CA TYR A 107 -2.74 -0.87 -7.76
C TYR A 107 -1.77 -2.02 -7.68
N GLU A 108 -1.89 -2.83 -6.64
CA GLU A 108 -1.18 -4.09 -6.50
C GLU A 108 -1.99 -5.21 -7.13
N ILE A 109 -1.37 -5.97 -8.03
CA ILE A 109 -1.98 -7.13 -8.67
C ILE A 109 -1.85 -8.31 -7.71
N VAL A 110 -2.98 -8.76 -7.16
CA VAL A 110 -3.03 -9.82 -6.15
C VAL A 110 -3.36 -11.19 -6.75
N ALA A 111 -3.99 -11.22 -7.93
CA ALA A 111 -4.24 -12.45 -8.66
C ALA A 111 -4.38 -12.16 -10.16
N ALA A 112 -4.03 -13.14 -11.00
CA ALA A 112 -4.26 -13.08 -12.42
C ALA A 112 -4.67 -14.47 -12.95
N ALA A 113 -5.69 -14.52 -13.79
CA ALA A 113 -6.16 -15.75 -14.44
C ALA A 113 -6.78 -15.41 -15.80
N ASN A 114 -6.41 -16.17 -16.84
CA ASN A 114 -7.00 -16.07 -18.19
C ASN A 114 -7.06 -14.63 -18.75
N GLY A 115 -6.00 -13.84 -18.53
CA GLY A 115 -5.93 -12.44 -19.00
C GLY A 115 -6.67 -11.42 -18.12
N ILE A 116 -7.39 -11.86 -17.09
CA ILE A 116 -8.04 -11.00 -16.10
C ILE A 116 -7.13 -10.85 -14.89
N LYS A 117 -6.97 -9.62 -14.40
CA LYS A 117 -6.17 -9.29 -13.21
C LYS A 117 -7.07 -8.73 -12.11
N LEU A 118 -6.96 -9.30 -10.91
CA LEU A 118 -7.52 -8.72 -9.69
C LEU A 118 -6.45 -7.83 -9.06
N ALA A 119 -6.84 -6.59 -8.74
CA ALA A 119 -5.91 -5.64 -8.16
C ALA A 119 -6.54 -4.84 -7.00
N VAL A 120 -5.70 -4.46 -6.05
CA VAL A 120 -6.08 -3.70 -4.85
C VAL A 120 -5.42 -2.33 -4.90
N LEU A 121 -6.23 -1.28 -4.77
CA LEU A 121 -5.74 0.09 -4.67
C LEU A 121 -5.17 0.34 -3.27
N ARG A 122 -3.88 0.64 -3.18
CA ARG A 122 -3.24 1.03 -1.92
C ARG A 122 -3.49 2.51 -1.66
N LYS A 123 -4.06 2.82 -0.49
CA LYS A 123 -4.42 4.18 -0.04
C LYS A 123 -4.14 4.33 1.44
N ALA A 124 -3.68 5.52 1.82
CA ALA A 124 -3.57 5.97 3.19
C ALA A 124 -4.60 7.07 3.45
N SER A 125 -5.22 7.04 4.63
CA SER A 125 -6.12 8.08 5.12
C SER A 125 -5.48 8.75 6.34
N TYR A 126 -5.74 10.05 6.49
CA TYR A 126 -5.31 10.84 7.64
C TYR A 126 -6.54 11.41 8.33
N GLU A 127 -6.65 11.15 9.63
CA GLU A 127 -7.75 11.62 10.45
C GLU A 127 -7.16 12.46 11.60
N PRO A 128 -7.25 13.80 11.54
CA PRO A 128 -6.77 14.64 12.63
C PRO A 128 -7.68 14.47 13.85
N VAL A 129 -7.10 14.05 14.97
CA VAL A 129 -7.85 13.90 16.23
C VAL A 129 -7.60 15.12 17.11
N LYS A 130 -8.66 15.90 17.38
CA LYS A 130 -8.61 17.00 18.36
C LYS A 130 -8.64 16.41 19.78
N ILE A 131 -7.59 16.65 20.55
CA ILE A 131 -7.52 16.30 21.98
C ILE A 131 -7.90 17.54 22.77
N GLY A 132 -8.91 17.44 23.64
CA GLY A 132 -9.33 18.56 24.50
C GLY A 132 -8.30 18.89 25.58
N ALA A 133 -8.44 20.05 26.23
CA ALA A 133 -7.50 20.54 27.24
C ALA A 133 -7.25 19.58 28.43
N LEU A 134 -8.13 18.61 28.65
CA LEU A 134 -8.03 17.57 29.69
C LEU A 134 -7.45 16.24 29.19
N GLY A 135 -6.93 16.18 27.95
CA GLY A 135 -6.39 14.93 27.38
C GLY A 135 -7.45 13.91 26.93
N ILE A 136 -8.74 14.25 27.04
CA ILE A 136 -9.85 13.39 26.64
C ILE A 136 -10.12 13.57 25.14
N ARG A 137 -10.27 12.45 24.42
CA ARG A 137 -10.67 12.46 23.00
C ARG A 137 -12.14 12.87 22.92
N ASN A 138 -12.46 13.89 22.12
CA ASN A 138 -13.86 14.22 21.86
C ASN A 138 -14.44 13.15 20.92
N HIS A 139 -15.29 12.27 21.47
CA HIS A 139 -16.03 11.25 20.72
C HIS A 139 -17.35 11.77 20.13
N SER A 140 -17.75 12.99 20.51
CA SER A 140 -18.93 13.67 19.97
C SER A 140 -18.55 14.38 18.66
N GLY A 141 -19.16 13.96 17.56
CA GLY A 141 -18.92 14.41 16.18
C GLY A 141 -19.22 15.89 15.87
N ALA A 142 -18.99 16.80 16.81
CA ALA A 142 -19.22 18.24 16.69
C ALA A 142 -18.04 19.00 16.06
N GLY A 143 -17.09 18.32 15.40
CA GLY A 143 -15.93 18.99 14.81
C GLY A 143 -15.00 18.11 13.97
N VAL A 144 -15.52 17.05 13.34
CA VAL A 144 -14.78 16.27 12.35
C VAL A 144 -14.78 17.09 11.06
N GLU A 145 -13.65 17.73 10.76
CA GLU A 145 -13.41 18.30 9.45
C GLU A 145 -12.84 17.18 8.57
N ASP A 146 -13.60 16.79 7.57
CA ASP A 146 -13.24 15.72 6.64
C ASP A 146 -12.25 16.29 5.62
N TYR A 147 -10.96 15.96 5.78
CA TYR A 147 -9.92 16.37 4.85
C TYR A 147 -9.70 15.28 3.81
N SER A 148 -9.74 15.63 2.53
CA SER A 148 -9.41 14.71 1.44
C SER A 148 -8.01 14.12 1.67
N SER A 149 -7.91 12.79 1.71
CA SER A 149 -6.67 11.99 1.75
C SER A 149 -5.48 12.67 1.08
N PHE A 150 -4.25 12.49 1.59
CA PHE A 150 -3.01 13.03 0.99
C PHE A 150 -2.99 12.87 -0.55
N LEU A 151 -3.45 13.89 -1.28
CA LEU A 151 -3.34 13.98 -2.72
C LEU A 151 -2.06 14.72 -3.01
N PHE A 152 -0.96 13.98 -3.12
CA PHE A 152 0.30 14.56 -3.55
C PHE A 152 0.18 14.99 -5.01
N LYS A 153 0.11 16.30 -5.24
CA LYS A 153 0.13 16.89 -6.58
C LYS A 153 1.56 16.81 -7.11
N SER A 154 1.85 15.87 -8.03
CA SER A 154 3.15 15.82 -8.70
C SER A 154 3.37 17.12 -9.46
N THR A 155 4.28 17.96 -8.98
CA THR A 155 4.72 19.15 -9.72
C THR A 155 5.63 18.69 -10.83
N GLN A 156 5.11 18.61 -12.07
CA GLN A 156 5.93 18.48 -13.26
C GLN A 156 6.64 19.83 -13.45
N ARG A 157 7.96 19.89 -13.25
CA ARG A 157 8.76 21.02 -13.73
C ARG A 157 9.10 20.73 -15.19
N ASN A 158 8.67 21.64 -16.07
CA ASN A 158 9.04 21.67 -17.49
C ASN A 158 10.53 21.94 -17.66
#